data_AF-A0A176RZW8-F1
#
_entry.id   AF-A0A176RZW8-F1
#
_cell.length_a   1.000
_cell.length_b   1.000
_cell.length_c   1.000
_cell.angle_alpha   90.00
_cell.angle_beta   90.00
_cell.angle_gamma   90.00
#
_symmetry.space_group_name_H-M   'P 1'
#
loop_
_entity.id
_entity.type
_entity.pdbx_description
1 polymer ?
#
loop_
_entity_poly.entity_id
_entity_poly.type
_entity_poly.pdbx_seq_one_letter_code
_entity_poly.pdbx_strand_id
1 'polypeptide(L)'
;MQKHNLMIEQMFKQVRVAVKAETNGSQEPAYYAAIDNDFFFVPKERRIEAIEGCETSVVCPECSQLLRVCERHFQAHRLTSGVGGTALACYKEVLAKVPNHAEALAGLDKIAARYVTWIEGALERGQLDQAKRYLEGLRKVNPESPTLAALEERIYPKPLPPTPVTPLQVDTTPSVETPVTPAFVGVRPT
;
A
#
# COMPACT_ATOMS: atom_id res chain seq x y z
N MET A 1 -12.54 -52.67 10.65
CA MET A 1 -12.79 -52.44 9.21
C MET A 1 -12.17 -51.09 8.83
N GLN A 2 -10.92 -51.09 8.35
CA GLN A 2 -10.25 -49.87 7.88
C GLN A 2 -10.99 -49.36 6.65
N LYS A 3 -11.47 -48.10 6.65
CA LYS A 3 -12.11 -47.51 5.46
C LYS A 3 -11.03 -46.97 4.53
N HIS A 4 -10.87 -47.60 3.36
CA HIS A 4 -9.72 -47.38 2.48
C HIS A 4 -9.84 -46.15 1.54
N ASN A 5 -10.88 -45.31 1.66
CA ASN A 5 -11.11 -44.12 0.80
C ASN A 5 -11.56 -42.89 1.60
N LEU A 6 -10.98 -42.65 2.78
CA LEU A 6 -11.29 -41.44 3.55
C LEU A 6 -10.64 -40.23 2.90
N MET A 7 -11.38 -39.12 2.78
CA MET A 7 -10.76 -37.83 2.48
C MET A 7 -9.76 -37.48 3.58
N ILE A 8 -8.68 -36.78 3.25
CA ILE A 8 -7.61 -36.40 4.20
C ILE A 8 -8.18 -35.75 5.47
N GLU A 9 -9.17 -34.87 5.32
CA GLU A 9 -9.89 -34.26 6.44
C GLU A 9 -10.60 -35.29 7.35
N GLN A 10 -11.22 -36.31 6.76
CA GLN A 10 -11.90 -37.38 7.51
C GLN A 10 -10.90 -38.28 8.23
N MET A 11 -9.72 -38.50 7.65
CA MET A 11 -8.63 -39.21 8.32
C MET A 11 -8.18 -38.44 9.57
N PHE A 12 -7.91 -37.14 9.45
CA PHE A 12 -7.53 -36.31 10.60
C PHE A 12 -8.60 -36.26 11.69
N LYS A 13 -9.88 -36.20 11.31
CA LYS A 13 -11.00 -36.28 12.27
C LYS A 13 -11.02 -37.62 13.02
N GLN A 14 -10.77 -38.74 12.34
CA GLN A 14 -10.73 -40.06 13.00
C GLN A 14 -9.52 -40.21 13.93
N VAL A 15 -8.34 -39.77 13.49
CA VAL A 15 -7.12 -39.80 14.33
C VAL A 15 -7.33 -38.96 15.58
N ARG A 16 -7.97 -37.79 15.49
CA ARG A 16 -8.30 -36.95 16.65
C ARG A 16 -9.16 -37.70 17.66
N VAL A 17 -10.23 -38.36 17.20
CA VAL A 17 -11.14 -39.12 18.06
C VAL A 17 -10.40 -40.27 18.75
N ALA A 18 -9.55 -40.98 18.00
CA ALA A 18 -8.77 -42.10 18.54
C ALA A 18 -7.78 -41.63 19.61
N VAL A 19 -7.01 -40.57 19.36
CA VAL A 19 -6.03 -40.03 20.33
C VAL A 19 -6.72 -39.55 21.60
N LYS A 20 -7.85 -38.84 21.47
CA LYS A 20 -8.60 -38.37 22.63
C LYS A 20 -9.12 -39.53 23.47
N ALA A 21 -9.62 -40.60 22.83
CA ALA A 21 -10.08 -41.79 23.52
C ALA A 21 -8.94 -42.53 24.24
N GLU A 22 -7.83 -42.77 23.53
CA GLU A 22 -6.68 -43.52 24.05
C GLU A 22 -6.01 -42.81 25.23
N THR A 23 -6.00 -41.48 25.20
CA THR A 23 -5.35 -40.66 26.23
C THR A 23 -6.29 -40.28 27.36
N ASN A 24 -7.51 -40.81 27.36
CA ASN A 24 -8.59 -40.45 28.28
C ASN A 24 -8.80 -38.93 28.38
N GLY A 25 -8.69 -38.24 27.24
CA GLY A 25 -8.79 -36.78 27.14
C GLY A 25 -7.55 -35.99 27.57
N SER A 26 -6.43 -36.64 27.88
CA SER A 26 -5.17 -35.96 28.22
C SER A 26 -4.51 -35.30 27.01
N GLN A 27 -4.80 -35.78 25.80
CA GLN A 27 -4.39 -35.15 24.54
C GLN A 27 -5.63 -34.81 23.71
N GLU A 28 -5.84 -33.53 23.42
CA GLU A 28 -6.88 -33.06 22.50
C GLU A 28 -6.24 -32.39 21.27
N PRO A 29 -6.21 -33.05 20.11
CA PRO A 29 -5.67 -32.44 18.90
C PRO A 29 -6.53 -31.27 18.38
N ALA A 30 -5.90 -30.20 17.88
CA ALA A 30 -6.56 -28.97 17.43
C ALA A 30 -7.66 -29.22 16.38
N TYR A 31 -8.74 -28.42 16.43
CA TYR A 31 -9.94 -28.61 15.58
C TYR A 31 -9.70 -28.29 14.10
N TYR A 32 -8.78 -27.36 13.82
CA TYR A 32 -8.34 -26.97 12.48
C TYR A 32 -6.91 -27.48 12.27
N ALA A 33 -6.74 -28.51 11.45
CA ALA A 33 -5.43 -28.87 10.92
C ALA A 33 -5.40 -28.38 9.48
N ALA A 34 -4.67 -27.29 9.21
CA ALA A 34 -4.29 -26.97 7.85
C ALA A 34 -3.22 -27.99 7.44
N ILE A 35 -3.35 -28.57 6.25
CA ILE A 35 -2.43 -29.60 5.74
C ILE A 35 -0.99 -29.07 5.66
N ASP A 36 -0.86 -27.75 5.54
CA ASP A 36 0.41 -27.03 5.39
C ASP A 36 0.99 -26.50 6.73
N ASN A 37 0.34 -26.76 7.86
CA ASN A 37 0.80 -26.33 9.19
C ASN A 37 1.14 -27.52 10.09
N ASP A 38 2.08 -27.31 11.00
CA ASP A 38 2.51 -28.31 11.98
C ASP A 38 1.37 -28.74 12.92
N PHE A 39 1.30 -30.05 13.18
CA PHE A 39 0.29 -30.67 14.03
C PHE A 39 0.77 -30.72 15.49
N PHE A 40 0.03 -30.10 16.41
CA PHE A 40 0.40 -30.05 17.83
C PHE A 40 -0.65 -30.71 18.74
N PHE A 41 -0.17 -31.35 19.81
CA PHE A 41 -1.00 -31.86 20.91
C PHE A 41 -0.94 -30.88 22.09
N VAL A 42 -2.08 -30.38 22.51
CA VAL A 42 -2.17 -29.40 23.61
C VAL A 42 -2.71 -30.08 24.87
N PRO A 43 -2.07 -29.89 26.05
CA PRO A 43 -2.62 -30.37 27.31
C PRO A 43 -3.87 -29.56 27.70
N LYS A 44 -4.80 -30.20 28.40
CA LYS A 44 -6.14 -29.68 28.71
C LYS A 44 -6.13 -28.33 29.44
N GLU A 45 -5.11 -28.08 30.26
CA GLU A 45 -4.93 -26.87 31.05
C GLU A 45 -4.38 -25.69 30.22
N ARG A 46 -3.79 -25.96 29.04
CA ARG A 46 -3.28 -24.93 28.11
C ARG A 46 -4.32 -24.48 27.08
N ARG A 47 -5.59 -24.85 27.24
CA ARG A 47 -6.67 -24.49 26.31
C ARG A 47 -7.01 -22.99 26.27
N ILE A 48 -6.50 -22.20 27.21
CA ILE A 48 -6.63 -20.73 27.19
C ILE A 48 -5.35 -20.05 26.69
N GLU A 49 -4.21 -20.73 26.65
CA GLU A 49 -2.91 -20.08 26.36
C GLU A 49 -2.25 -20.57 25.05
N ALA A 50 -2.88 -21.49 24.31
CA ALA A 50 -2.27 -22.13 23.14
C ALA A 50 -3.04 -21.90 21.83
N ILE A 51 -3.74 -20.77 21.74
CA ILE A 51 -3.97 -20.03 20.47
C ILE A 51 -3.28 -18.65 20.53
N GLU A 52 -2.56 -18.32 21.62
CA GLU A 52 -1.93 -17.00 21.79
C GLU A 52 -0.40 -17.07 21.90
N GLY A 53 0.23 -17.73 20.95
CA GLY A 53 1.63 -17.46 20.59
C GLY A 53 1.72 -17.47 19.08
N CYS A 54 1.96 -16.39 18.36
CA CYS A 54 2.46 -15.07 18.73
C CYS A 54 2.07 -14.16 17.55
N GLU A 55 1.08 -13.27 17.67
CA GLU A 55 0.87 -12.26 16.60
C GLU A 55 0.02 -11.05 16.98
N THR A 56 -0.60 -10.99 18.16
CA THR A 56 -1.28 -9.76 18.58
C THR A 56 -0.97 -9.38 20.01
N SER A 57 -0.57 -8.11 20.14
CA SER A 57 -0.76 -7.31 21.34
C SER A 57 0.24 -7.50 22.46
N VAL A 58 1.36 -6.77 22.32
CA VAL A 58 1.95 -6.06 23.44
C VAL A 58 0.85 -5.21 24.08
N VAL A 59 0.06 -5.78 24.98
CA VAL A 59 -0.91 -5.01 25.77
C VAL A 59 -0.11 -4.26 26.83
N CYS A 60 0.51 -3.15 26.42
CA CYS A 60 0.86 -2.11 27.38
C CYS A 60 -0.43 -1.34 27.67
N PRO A 61 -1.04 -1.46 28.87
CA PRO A 61 -2.27 -0.74 29.19
C PRO A 61 -2.12 0.78 29.03
N GLU A 62 -0.91 1.31 29.25
CA GLU A 62 -0.58 2.72 28.95
C GLU A 62 -0.67 3.05 27.45
N CYS A 63 -0.25 2.14 26.56
CA CYS A 63 -0.38 2.32 25.11
C CYS A 63 -1.85 2.42 24.69
N SER A 64 -2.75 1.65 25.32
CA SER A 64 -4.19 1.73 25.01
C SER A 64 -4.83 3.08 25.34
N GLN A 65 -4.35 3.76 26.39
CA GLN A 65 -4.81 5.10 26.74
C GLN A 65 -4.21 6.14 25.79
N LEU A 66 -2.92 6.02 25.49
CA LEU A 66 -2.21 6.90 24.57
C LEU A 66 -2.79 6.83 23.15
N LEU A 67 -3.11 5.63 22.65
CA LEU A 67 -3.73 5.43 21.33
C LEU A 67 -5.10 6.10 21.22
N ARG A 68 -5.90 6.10 22.29
CA ARG A 68 -7.15 6.86 22.34
C ARG A 68 -6.92 8.37 22.25
N VAL A 69 -5.86 8.88 22.87
CA VAL A 69 -5.47 10.29 22.73
C VAL A 69 -5.04 10.57 21.29
N CYS A 70 -4.23 9.70 20.68
CA CYS A 70 -3.78 9.85 19.29
C CYS A 70 -4.96 9.89 18.32
N GLU A 71 -5.93 8.99 18.49
CA GLU A 71 -7.15 8.96 17.68
C GLU A 71 -7.96 10.26 17.86
N ARG A 72 -8.05 10.83 19.06
CA ARG A 72 -8.68 12.15 19.26
C ARG A 72 -7.98 13.27 18.50
N HIS A 73 -6.65 13.27 18.42
CA HIS A 73 -5.93 14.22 17.57
C HIS A 73 -6.24 14.01 16.08
N PHE A 74 -6.35 12.75 15.65
CA PHE A 74 -6.70 12.40 14.27
C PHE A 74 -8.10 12.92 13.91
N GLN A 75 -9.10 12.63 14.74
CA GLN A 75 -10.48 13.06 14.56
C GLN A 75 -10.64 14.59 14.62
N ALA A 76 -9.77 15.28 15.36
CA ALA A 76 -9.73 16.73 15.40
C ALA A 76 -8.96 17.38 14.23
N HIS A 77 -8.57 16.61 13.21
CA HIS A 77 -7.77 17.05 12.06
C HIS A 77 -6.41 17.68 12.42
N ARG A 78 -5.91 17.45 13.64
CA ARG A 78 -4.57 17.90 14.07
C ARG A 78 -3.53 16.86 13.68
N LEU A 79 -3.34 16.64 12.38
CA LEU A 79 -2.56 15.52 11.86
C LEU A 79 -1.06 15.70 12.07
N THR A 80 -0.47 16.76 11.50
CA THR A 80 0.97 17.10 11.61
C THR A 80 1.21 18.52 12.10
N SER A 81 0.17 19.31 12.25
CA SER A 81 0.17 20.65 12.83
C SER A 81 -1.08 20.85 13.69
N GLY A 82 -1.00 21.74 14.68
CA GLY A 82 -2.10 22.04 15.59
C GLY A 82 -1.61 22.41 16.99
N VAL A 83 -2.41 23.21 17.69
CA VAL A 83 -2.13 23.60 19.09
C VAL A 83 -2.55 22.46 20.01
N GLY A 84 -1.72 22.16 21.02
CA GLY A 84 -1.99 21.10 22.01
C GLY A 84 -1.59 19.70 21.58
N GLY A 85 -0.81 19.54 20.50
CA GLY A 85 -0.28 18.26 20.03
C GLY A 85 -0.92 17.73 18.75
N THR A 86 -0.24 16.77 18.12
CA THR A 86 -0.61 16.22 16.81
C THR A 86 -0.74 14.71 16.85
N ALA A 87 -1.56 14.15 15.95
CA ALA A 87 -1.74 12.71 15.81
C ALA A 87 -0.42 12.03 15.44
N LEU A 88 0.37 12.64 14.54
CA LEU A 88 1.69 12.15 14.15
C LEU A 88 2.63 12.02 15.35
N ALA A 89 2.73 13.06 16.18
CA ALA A 89 3.61 13.04 17.35
C ALA A 89 3.17 11.96 18.35
N CYS A 90 1.85 11.84 18.57
CA CYS A 90 1.29 10.86 19.50
C CYS A 90 1.56 9.41 19.06
N TYR A 91 1.31 9.06 17.78
CA TYR A 91 1.60 7.70 17.30
C TYR A 91 3.11 7.39 17.30
N LYS A 92 3.96 8.37 16.99
CA LYS A 92 5.42 8.21 17.12
C LYS A 92 5.84 7.96 18.57
N GLU A 93 5.18 8.57 19.55
CA GLU A 93 5.43 8.30 20.97
C GLU A 93 5.07 6.86 21.35
N VAL A 94 3.94 6.34 20.86
CA VAL A 94 3.57 4.93 21.05
C VAL A 94 4.65 4.01 20.47
N LEU A 95 5.12 4.30 19.25
CA LEU A 95 6.16 3.51 18.58
C LEU A 95 7.54 3.61 19.23
N ALA A 96 7.83 4.74 19.90
CA ALA A 96 9.06 4.88 20.68
C ALA A 96 9.06 4.00 21.94
N LYS A 97 7.87 3.76 22.53
CA LYS A 97 7.70 2.84 23.68
C LYS A 97 7.63 1.38 23.23
N VAL A 98 6.87 1.11 22.18
CA VAL A 98 6.66 -0.23 21.63
C VAL A 98 6.97 -0.19 20.12
N PRO A 99 8.22 -0.50 19.74
CA PRO A 99 8.57 -0.68 18.33
C PRO A 99 7.65 -1.74 17.71
N ASN A 100 7.13 -1.48 16.51
CA ASN A 100 6.21 -2.35 15.77
C ASN A 100 4.80 -2.54 16.38
N HIS A 101 4.31 -1.59 17.19
CA HIS A 101 2.91 -1.63 17.63
C HIS A 101 1.93 -1.46 16.45
N ALA A 102 1.19 -2.53 16.13
CA ALA A 102 0.31 -2.60 14.95
C ALA A 102 -0.69 -1.43 14.85
N GLU A 103 -1.39 -1.09 15.93
CA GLU A 103 -2.36 0.03 15.90
C GLU A 103 -1.72 1.40 15.67
N ALA A 104 -0.49 1.61 16.14
CA ALA A 104 0.20 2.87 15.97
C ALA A 104 0.71 3.03 14.54
N LEU A 105 1.23 1.94 13.95
CA LEU A 105 1.57 1.88 12.52
C LEU A 105 0.32 2.14 11.66
N ALA A 106 -0.78 1.45 11.94
CA ALA A 106 -2.05 1.68 11.25
C ALA A 106 -2.56 3.14 11.42
N GLY A 107 -2.30 3.76 12.57
CA GLY A 107 -2.57 5.17 12.81
C GLY A 107 -1.79 6.11 11.90
N LEU A 108 -0.49 5.84 11.68
CA LEU A 108 0.33 6.58 10.73
C LEU A 108 -0.14 6.40 9.28
N ASP A 109 -0.54 5.18 8.91
CA ASP A 109 -1.09 4.89 7.58
C ASP A 109 -2.41 5.62 7.34
N LYS A 110 -3.29 5.70 8.33
CA LYS A 110 -4.52 6.52 8.27
C LYS A 110 -4.22 8.00 8.04
N ILE A 111 -3.19 8.54 8.68
CA ILE A 111 -2.75 9.93 8.47
C ILE A 111 -2.27 10.11 7.04
N ALA A 112 -1.43 9.21 6.54
CA ALA A 112 -0.91 9.26 5.17
C ALA A 112 -2.06 9.19 4.15
N ALA A 113 -2.98 8.23 4.29
CA ALA A 113 -4.15 8.09 3.44
C ALA A 113 -5.02 9.35 3.43
N ARG A 114 -5.23 9.98 4.59
CA ARG A 114 -5.98 11.24 4.68
C ARG A 114 -5.33 12.36 3.86
N TYR A 115 -4.01 12.49 3.92
CA TYR A 115 -3.30 13.46 3.10
C TYR A 115 -3.40 13.17 1.61
N VAL A 116 -3.27 11.91 1.20
CA VAL A 116 -3.44 11.50 -0.21
C VAL A 116 -4.81 11.92 -0.72
N THR A 117 -5.89 11.61 -0.01
CA THR A 117 -7.25 12.04 -0.38
C THR A 117 -7.38 13.56 -0.49
N TRP A 118 -6.76 14.31 0.42
CA TRP A 118 -6.78 15.77 0.37
C TRP A 118 -5.99 16.36 -0.79
N ILE A 119 -4.85 15.76 -1.12
CA ILE A 119 -4.02 16.14 -2.27
C ILE A 119 -4.79 15.87 -3.56
N GLU A 120 -5.33 14.67 -3.74
CA GLU A 120 -6.09 14.29 -4.94
C GLU A 120 -7.30 15.19 -5.14
N GLY A 121 -8.10 15.40 -4.08
CA GLY A 121 -9.24 16.31 -4.17
C GLY A 121 -8.82 17.77 -4.45
N ALA A 122 -7.68 18.23 -3.94
CA ALA A 122 -7.17 19.56 -4.27
C ALA A 122 -6.72 19.65 -5.73
N LEU A 123 -6.09 18.60 -6.28
CA LEU A 123 -5.70 18.52 -7.68
C LEU A 123 -6.92 18.52 -8.61
N GLU A 124 -7.96 17.74 -8.30
CA GLU A 124 -9.22 17.71 -9.06
C GLU A 124 -9.90 19.09 -9.14
N ARG A 125 -9.78 19.89 -8.07
CA ARG A 125 -10.31 21.26 -8.01
C ARG A 125 -9.36 22.32 -8.56
N GLY A 126 -8.19 21.93 -9.09
CA GLY A 126 -7.15 22.86 -9.58
C GLY A 126 -6.48 23.70 -8.48
N GLN A 127 -6.61 23.32 -7.20
CA GLN A 127 -6.10 24.03 -6.03
C GLN A 127 -4.64 23.65 -5.75
N LEU A 128 -3.74 24.00 -6.67
CA LEU A 128 -2.34 23.53 -6.66
C LEU A 128 -1.56 23.96 -5.39
N ASP A 129 -1.74 25.18 -4.88
CA ASP A 129 -1.09 25.62 -3.64
C ASP A 129 -1.58 24.89 -2.40
N GLN A 130 -2.82 24.41 -2.43
CA GLN A 130 -3.37 23.60 -1.34
C GLN A 130 -2.82 22.17 -1.41
N ALA A 131 -2.74 21.60 -2.61
CA ALA A 131 -2.10 20.31 -2.84
C ALA A 131 -0.64 20.30 -2.35
N LYS A 132 0.14 21.34 -2.68
CA LYS A 132 1.52 21.52 -2.18
C LYS A 132 1.60 21.54 -0.65
N ARG A 133 0.71 22.28 0.02
CA ARG A 133 0.67 22.34 1.49
C ARG A 133 0.38 20.97 2.12
N TYR A 134 -0.53 20.21 1.53
CA TYR A 134 -0.84 18.85 1.99
C TYR A 134 0.31 17.87 1.73
N LEU A 135 1.01 18.03 0.61
CA LEU A 135 2.20 17.23 0.28
C LEU A 135 3.32 17.39 1.33
N GLU A 136 3.57 18.62 1.79
CA GLU A 136 4.52 18.87 2.90
C GLU A 136 4.06 18.20 4.21
N GLY A 137 2.74 18.08 4.41
CA GLY A 137 2.16 17.31 5.50
C GLY A 137 2.46 15.83 5.38
N LEU A 138 2.24 15.24 4.19
CA LEU A 138 2.51 13.84 3.90
C LEU A 138 4.00 13.50 4.05
N ARG A 139 4.90 14.37 3.58
CA ARG A 139 6.35 14.20 3.70
C ARG A 139 6.83 14.06 5.15
N LYS A 140 6.17 14.73 6.11
CA LYS A 140 6.47 14.60 7.55
C LYS A 140 6.05 13.25 8.14
N VAL A 141 5.04 12.62 7.53
CA VAL A 141 4.46 11.36 7.99
C VAL A 141 5.27 10.20 7.48
N ASN A 142 5.48 10.12 6.17
CA ASN A 142 6.25 9.06 5.53
C ASN A 142 7.07 9.62 4.35
N PRO A 143 8.35 9.99 4.60
CA PRO A 143 9.21 10.56 3.56
C PRO A 143 9.67 9.53 2.51
N GLU A 144 9.63 8.23 2.81
CA GLU A 144 10.12 7.16 1.93
C GLU A 144 8.99 6.45 1.16
N SER A 145 7.77 6.99 1.22
CA SER A 145 6.61 6.38 0.56
C SER A 145 6.69 6.51 -0.97
N PRO A 146 6.48 5.43 -1.75
CA PRO A 146 6.37 5.52 -3.21
C PRO A 146 5.18 6.40 -3.64
N THR A 147 4.13 6.46 -2.82
CA THR A 147 2.96 7.32 -3.06
C THR A 147 3.33 8.81 -2.98
N LEU A 148 4.25 9.19 -2.09
CA LEU A 148 4.74 10.56 -1.99
C LEU A 148 5.47 10.96 -3.28
N ALA A 149 6.39 10.11 -3.76
CA ALA A 149 7.15 10.37 -4.98
C ALA A 149 6.22 10.56 -6.21
N ALA A 150 5.22 9.69 -6.38
CA ALA A 150 4.26 9.80 -7.47
C ALA A 150 3.42 11.10 -7.40
N LEU A 151 3.05 11.56 -6.19
CA LEU A 151 2.33 12.82 -6.00
C LEU A 151 3.23 14.04 -6.21
N GLU A 152 4.50 13.95 -5.84
CA GLU A 152 5.51 14.99 -6.09
C GLU A 152 5.69 15.24 -7.59
N GLU A 153 5.83 14.19 -8.40
CA GLU A 153 5.94 14.32 -9.86
C GLU A 153 4.71 14.98 -10.50
N ARG A 154 3.51 14.70 -9.98
CA ARG A 154 2.26 15.32 -10.46
C ARG A 154 2.15 16.80 -10.09
N ILE A 155 2.63 17.20 -8.92
CA ILE A 155 2.51 18.58 -8.40
C ILE A 155 3.66 19.47 -8.89
N TYR A 156 4.85 18.90 -9.03
CA TYR A 156 6.06 19.55 -9.53
C TYR A 156 6.50 18.84 -10.81
N PRO A 157 5.71 18.92 -11.90
CA PRO A 157 6.16 18.36 -13.16
C PRO A 157 7.48 19.05 -13.52
N LYS A 158 8.56 18.27 -13.53
CA LYS A 158 9.82 18.73 -14.09
C LYS A 158 9.49 19.17 -15.52
N PRO A 159 9.90 20.38 -15.96
CA PRO A 159 9.73 20.76 -17.35
C PRO A 159 10.31 19.64 -18.22
N LEU A 160 9.44 19.00 -19.00
CA LEU A 160 9.91 18.03 -19.97
C LEU A 160 10.92 18.76 -20.86
N PRO A 161 12.07 18.15 -21.21
CA PRO A 161 12.89 18.69 -22.29
C PRO A 161 11.96 18.92 -23.48
N PRO A 162 12.12 20.02 -24.25
CA PRO A 162 11.26 20.27 -25.39
C PRO A 162 11.26 19.01 -26.25
N THR A 163 10.11 18.35 -26.35
CA THR A 163 9.95 17.24 -27.28
C THR A 163 10.38 17.80 -28.64
N PRO A 164 11.35 17.20 -29.35
CA PRO A 164 11.56 17.55 -30.74
C PRO A 164 10.19 17.35 -31.39
N VAL A 165 9.57 18.46 -31.77
CA VAL A 165 8.45 18.44 -32.70
C VAL A 165 9.02 17.75 -33.92
N THR A 166 8.75 16.47 -34.08
CA THR A 166 8.94 15.79 -35.36
C THR A 166 8.13 16.64 -36.33
N PRO A 167 8.76 17.38 -37.26
CA PRO A 167 7.99 18.06 -38.27
C PRO A 167 7.19 16.97 -38.96
N LEU A 168 5.88 17.17 -39.13
CA LEU A 168 5.13 16.39 -40.10
C LEU A 168 5.95 16.43 -41.40
N GLN A 169 6.53 15.30 -41.81
CA GLN A 169 7.04 15.17 -43.16
C GLN A 169 5.83 15.18 -44.09
N VAL A 170 5.43 16.37 -44.48
CA VAL A 170 4.67 16.62 -45.69
C VAL A 170 5.71 16.65 -46.81
N ASP A 171 6.14 15.47 -47.26
CA ASP A 171 6.96 15.35 -48.46
C ASP A 171 6.20 14.50 -49.48
N THR A 172 5.25 15.19 -50.12
CA THR A 172 5.24 15.45 -51.56
C THR A 172 6.20 14.60 -52.42
N THR A 173 5.59 13.85 -53.33
CA THR A 173 6.12 13.29 -54.60
C THR A 173 7.47 13.83 -55.11
N PRO A 174 8.42 12.97 -55.53
CA PRO A 174 9.59 13.41 -56.29
C PRO A 174 9.25 13.45 -57.80
N SER A 175 9.11 14.65 -58.36
CA SER A 175 9.26 14.87 -59.81
C SER A 175 10.72 15.17 -60.10
N VAL A 176 11.37 14.19 -60.74
CA VAL A 176 12.77 14.20 -61.16
C VAL A 176 12.96 15.12 -62.38
N GLU A 177 13.83 16.11 -62.17
CA GLU A 177 14.86 16.69 -63.04
C GLU A 177 14.69 16.67 -64.57
N THR A 178 14.68 17.88 -65.14
CA THR A 178 15.29 18.22 -66.44
C THR A 178 16.81 18.38 -66.27
N PRO A 179 17.64 18.11 -67.30
CA PRO A 179 18.00 19.09 -68.34
C PRO A 179 18.09 18.42 -69.75
N VAL A 180 18.26 19.05 -70.92
CA VAL A 180 19.30 19.97 -71.41
C VAL A 180 18.86 20.58 -72.78
N THR A 181 19.21 21.83 -73.03
CA THR A 181 19.17 22.63 -74.30
C THR A 181 20.08 22.07 -75.42
N PRO A 182 20.14 22.57 -76.70
CA PRO A 182 19.63 23.84 -77.28
C PRO A 182 19.08 23.83 -78.74
N ALA A 183 18.61 25.02 -79.16
CA ALA A 183 18.65 25.63 -80.52
C ALA A 183 17.84 25.04 -81.68
N PHE A 184 16.87 25.81 -82.20
CA PHE A 184 16.84 26.15 -83.63
C PHE A 184 15.97 27.37 -83.95
N VAL A 185 16.42 28.05 -85.00
CA VAL A 185 16.04 29.34 -85.59
C VAL A 185 14.66 29.32 -86.26
N GLY A 186 13.96 30.47 -86.28
CA GLY A 186 13.25 30.86 -87.51
C GLY A 186 11.93 31.63 -87.42
N VAL A 187 11.98 32.90 -87.87
CA VAL A 187 11.03 33.59 -88.78
C VAL A 187 9.60 33.80 -88.25
N ARG A 188 9.25 34.99 -87.72
CA ARG A 188 8.76 36.24 -88.37
C ARG A 188 7.28 36.24 -88.83
N PRO A 189 6.62 37.42 -88.82
CA PRO A 189 5.19 37.55 -88.55
C PRO A 189 4.38 38.07 -89.75
N THR A 190 3.05 37.98 -89.64
CA THR A 190 2.06 39.02 -90.00
C THR A 190 0.78 38.74 -89.25
#